data_AF-A0A0D6TG35-F1
#
_entry.id   AF-A0A0D6TG35-F1
#
_cell.length_a   1.000
_cell.length_b   1.000
_cell.length_c   1.000
_cell.angle_alpha   90.00
_cell.angle_beta   90.00
_cell.angle_gamma   90.00
#
_symmetry.space_group_name_H-M   'P 1'
#
loop_
_entity.id
_entity.type
_entity.pdbx_description
1 polymer ?
#
loop_
_entity_poly.entity_id
_entity_poly.type
_entity_poly.pdbx_seq_one_letter_code
_entity_poly.pdbx_strand_id
1 'polypeptide(L)'
;MIFGDSFFRSLLAELARYWRKIVFCRTPFFHQEMMAAVKPDDVLCGLAERYFASTRPDTERPHFLAYPLMHGRSTAPDAMFATLWDEMIDANALALNR
;
A
#
# COMPACT_ATOMS: atom_id res chain seq x y z
N MET A 1 3.71 -1.20 7.90
CA MET A 1 3.13 -0.83 6.59
C MET A 1 4.18 -0.14 5.73
N ILE A 2 4.17 -0.37 4.42
CA ILE A 2 5.18 0.20 3.52
C ILE A 2 4.51 0.94 2.37
N PHE A 3 4.85 2.22 2.19
CA PHE A 3 4.56 2.99 0.99
C PHE A 3 5.85 3.14 0.18
N GLY A 4 5.97 2.43 -0.93
CA GLY A 4 7.22 2.49 -1.65
C GLY A 4 7.21 1.91 -3.05
N ASP A 5 8.39 1.96 -3.66
CA ASP A 5 8.59 1.55 -5.03
C ASP A 5 9.18 0.13 -5.15
N SER A 6 9.82 -0.17 -6.28
CA SER A 6 10.28 -1.52 -6.61
C SER A 6 11.52 -1.88 -5.81
N PHE A 7 12.26 -0.88 -5.32
CA PHE A 7 13.40 -1.11 -4.43
C PHE A 7 12.92 -1.68 -3.10
N PHE A 8 11.88 -1.09 -2.49
CA PHE A 8 11.26 -1.67 -1.29
C PHE A 8 10.70 -3.06 -1.55
N ARG A 9 10.07 -3.29 -2.71
CA ARG A 9 9.58 -4.62 -3.08
C ARG A 9 10.70 -5.67 -3.08
N SER A 10 11.88 -5.31 -3.59
CA SER A 10 13.05 -6.20 -3.58
C SER A 10 13.59 -6.49 -2.19
N LEU A 11 13.36 -5.60 -1.22
CA LEU A 11 13.79 -5.75 0.17
C LEU A 11 12.80 -6.54 1.04
N LEU A 12 11.59 -6.85 0.55
CA LEU A 12 10.54 -7.49 1.35
C LEU A 12 10.98 -8.79 2.01
N ALA A 13 11.81 -9.60 1.34
CA ALA A 13 12.33 -10.85 1.92
C ALA A 13 13.19 -10.61 3.17
N GLU A 14 14.03 -9.57 3.15
CA GLU A 14 14.84 -9.19 4.30
C GLU A 14 14.01 -8.54 5.40
N LEU A 15 13.05 -7.68 5.02
CA LEU A 15 12.14 -7.05 5.97
C LEU A 15 11.24 -8.09 6.67
N ALA A 16 10.81 -9.14 5.97
CA ALA A 16 9.99 -10.21 6.54
C ALA A 16 10.67 -10.97 7.69
N ARG A 17 11.99 -10.81 7.87
CA ARG A 17 12.72 -11.36 9.02
C ARG A 17 12.45 -10.60 10.33
N TYR A 18 11.99 -9.35 10.23
CA TYR A 18 11.82 -8.43 11.36
C TYR A 18 10.35 -8.11 11.64
N TRP A 19 9.51 -8.05 10.60
CA TRP A 19 8.07 -7.78 10.74
C TRP A 19 7.23 -9.02 10.51
N ARG A 20 6.34 -9.32 11.45
CA ARG A 20 5.39 -10.44 11.36
C ARG A 20 4.36 -10.27 10.24
N LYS A 21 3.89 -9.05 10.01
CA LYS A 21 2.92 -8.71 8.96
C LYS A 21 3.40 -7.49 8.20
N ILE A 22 3.38 -7.57 6.88
CA ILE A 22 3.76 -6.47 6.00
C ILE A 22 2.65 -6.24 4.98
N VAL A 23 2.06 -5.05 5.01
CA VAL A 23 1.21 -4.54 3.94
C VAL A 23 2.05 -3.59 3.10
N PHE A 24 2.26 -3.95 1.82
CA PHE A 24 3.04 -3.17 0.86
C PHE A 24 2.12 -2.47 -0.14
N CYS A 25 2.09 -1.15 -0.11
CA CYS A 25 1.32 -0.30 -0.99
C CYS A 25 2.21 0.27 -2.10
N ARG A 26 1.94 -0.10 -3.35
CA ARG A 26 2.65 0.43 -4.52
C ARG A 26 1.88 1.59 -5.18
N THR A 27 2.03 2.77 -4.63
CA THR A 27 1.51 4.04 -5.19
C THR A 27 2.50 5.18 -4.87
N PRO A 28 2.44 6.33 -5.56
CA PRO A 28 3.24 7.51 -5.22
C PRO A 28 2.60 8.36 -4.11
N PHE A 29 1.51 7.90 -3.49
CA PHE A 29 0.70 8.66 -2.55
C PHE A 29 0.71 8.02 -1.17
N PHE A 30 0.50 8.83 -0.14
CA PHE A 30 0.18 8.36 1.19
C PHE A 30 -1.32 8.11 1.33
N HIS A 31 -1.72 6.86 1.54
CA HIS A 31 -3.14 6.46 1.64
C HIS A 31 -3.58 6.40 3.10
N GLN A 32 -4.26 7.46 3.56
CA GLN A 32 -4.82 7.55 4.91
C GLN A 32 -5.88 6.48 5.17
N GLU A 33 -6.66 6.12 4.16
CA GLU A 33 -7.65 5.05 4.23
C GLU A 33 -7.02 3.70 4.53
N MET A 34 -5.83 3.44 3.97
CA MET A 34 -5.09 2.21 4.26
C MET A 34 -4.44 2.25 5.64
N MET A 35 -3.97 3.42 6.09
CA MET A 35 -3.49 3.59 7.47
C MET A 35 -4.59 3.29 8.49
N ALA A 36 -5.80 3.79 8.26
CA ALA A 36 -6.95 3.56 9.13
C ALA A 36 -7.42 2.10 9.10
N ALA A 37 -7.36 1.44 7.94
CA ALA A 37 -7.76 0.05 7.77
C ALA A 37 -6.75 -0.96 8.35
N VAL A 38 -5.45 -0.68 8.21
CA VAL A 38 -4.35 -1.57 8.64
C VAL A 38 -3.93 -1.32 10.09
N LYS A 39 -4.03 -0.07 10.58
CA LYS A 39 -3.53 0.39 11.89
C LYS A 39 -2.12 -0.13 12.21
N PRO A 40 -1.12 0.16 11.35
CA PRO A 40 0.22 -0.37 11.52
C PRO A 40 0.96 0.26 12.71
N ASP A 41 1.82 -0.53 13.36
CA ASP A 41 2.74 -0.03 14.40
C ASP A 41 3.89 0.80 13.79
N ASP A 42 4.44 0.32 12.68
CA ASP A 42 5.54 0.97 11.95
C ASP A 42 5.12 1.36 10.52
N VAL A 43 5.60 2.51 10.05
CA VAL A 43 5.41 2.99 8.68
C VAL A 43 6.76 3.26 8.04
N LEU A 44 7.03 2.58 6.93
CA LEU A 44 8.21 2.81 6.11
C LEU A 44 7.76 3.49 4.81
N CYS A 45 8.33 4.65 4.52
CA CYS A 45 8.08 5.38 3.28
C CYS A 45 9.39 5.52 2.51
N GLY A 46 9.36 5.24 1.20
CA GLY A 46 10.46 5.67 0.37
C GLY A 46 10.30 5.38 -1.12
N LEU A 47 10.86 6.30 -1.90
CA LEU A 47 10.79 6.37 -3.34
C LEU A 47 12.18 6.71 -3.87
N ALA A 48 12.54 6.20 -5.04
CA ALA A 48 13.75 6.59 -5.72
C ALA A 48 13.76 8.10 -6.03
N GLU A 49 14.92 8.74 -5.89
CA GLU A 49 15.13 10.17 -6.08
C GLU A 49 14.59 10.70 -7.43
N ARG A 50 14.69 9.90 -8.49
CA ARG A 50 14.16 10.25 -9.83
C ARG A 50 12.66 10.59 -9.85
N TYR A 51 11.90 10.19 -8.84
CA TYR A 51 10.47 10.51 -8.75
C TYR A 51 10.20 11.92 -8.22
N PHE A 52 11.21 12.61 -7.66
CA PHE A 52 11.06 13.95 -7.06
C PHE A 52 10.48 14.98 -8.04
N ALA A 53 10.85 14.91 -9.32
CA ALA A 53 10.33 15.79 -10.37
C ALA A 53 8.86 15.51 -10.76
N SER A 54 8.30 14.38 -10.31
CA SER A 54 6.95 13.90 -10.69
C SER A 54 6.03 13.69 -9.50
N THR A 55 6.47 14.08 -8.30
CA THR A 55 5.69 13.97 -7.07
C THR A 55 4.47 14.88 -7.15
N ARG A 56 3.30 14.33 -6.77
CA ARG A 56 2.02 15.05 -6.71
C ARG A 56 1.57 15.11 -5.24
N PRO A 57 0.82 16.15 -4.84
CA PRO A 57 0.29 16.23 -3.48
C PRO A 57 -0.73 15.13 -3.21
N ASP A 58 -0.80 14.65 -1.97
CA ASP A 58 -1.74 13.60 -1.56
C ASP A 58 -3.21 14.04 -1.67
N THR A 59 -3.50 15.34 -1.78
CA THR A 59 -4.84 15.85 -2.08
C THR A 59 -5.36 15.41 -3.45
N GLU A 60 -4.47 14.98 -4.34
CA GLU A 60 -4.79 14.45 -5.68
C GLU A 60 -4.83 12.92 -5.70
N ARG A 61 -4.66 12.25 -4.55
CA ARG A 61 -4.67 10.79 -4.47
C ARG A 61 -6.07 10.26 -4.84
N PRO A 62 -6.18 9.27 -5.73
CA PRO A 62 -7.39 8.48 -5.82
C PRO A 62 -7.47 7.52 -4.62
N HIS A 63 -8.67 6.99 -4.36
CA HIS A 63 -8.84 5.91 -3.39
C HIS A 63 -7.96 4.70 -3.74
N PHE A 64 -7.30 4.08 -2.76
CA PHE A 64 -6.31 3.02 -2.97
C PHE A 64 -6.82 1.90 -3.90
N LEU A 65 -8.03 1.39 -3.65
CA LEU A 65 -8.63 0.32 -4.45
C LEU A 65 -8.93 0.72 -5.91
N ALA A 66 -9.09 2.02 -6.20
CA ALA A 66 -9.31 2.50 -7.56
C ALA A 66 -7.99 2.66 -8.35
N TYR A 67 -6.85 2.74 -7.66
CA TYR A 67 -5.57 3.05 -8.29
C TYR A 67 -5.11 2.01 -9.34
N PRO A 68 -5.20 0.68 -9.10
CA PRO A 68 -4.86 -0.31 -10.12
C PRO A 68 -5.77 -0.22 -11.35
N LEU A 69 -7.07 0.01 -11.13
CA LEU A 69 -8.06 0.13 -12.20
C LEU A 69 -7.77 1.33 -13.11
N MET A 70 -7.46 2.50 -12.53
CA MET A 70 -7.13 3.71 -13.28
C MET A 70 -5.90 3.54 -14.18
N HIS A 71 -4.98 2.64 -13.81
CA HIS A 71 -3.79 2.31 -14.60
C HIS A 71 -3.97 1.11 -15.51
N GLY A 72 -5.20 0.61 -15.69
CA GLY A 72 -5.49 -0.54 -16.54
C GLY A 72 -4.79 -1.82 -16.08
N ARG A 73 -4.47 -1.93 -14.78
CA ARG A 73 -3.80 -3.11 -14.23
C ARG A 73 -4.83 -4.13 -13.78
N SER A 74 -4.82 -5.29 -14.42
CA SER A 74 -5.58 -6.45 -13.94
C SER A 74 -5.00 -6.94 -12.61
N THR A 75 -5.88 -7.34 -11.69
CA THR A 75 -5.53 -7.99 -10.43
C THR A 75 -5.99 -9.44 -10.48
N ALA A 76 -5.07 -10.37 -10.26
CA ALA A 76 -5.34 -11.79 -10.14
C ALA A 76 -4.79 -12.31 -8.80
N PRO A 77 -5.43 -11.96 -7.67
CA PRO A 77 -5.00 -12.44 -6.37
C PRO A 77 -5.17 -13.97 -6.28
N ASP A 78 -4.24 -14.62 -5.61
CA ASP A 78 -4.40 -16.04 -5.28
C ASP A 78 -5.47 -16.25 -4.20
N ALA A 79 -5.85 -17.51 -3.97
CA ALA A 79 -6.89 -17.84 -2.99
C ALA A 79 -6.52 -17.42 -1.55
N MET A 80 -5.23 -17.44 -1.21
CA MET A 80 -4.75 -17.13 0.13
C MET A 80 -4.75 -15.62 0.40
N PHE A 81 -4.67 -14.80 -0.66
CA PHE A 81 -4.81 -13.36 -0.56
C PHE A 81 -6.12 -12.93 0.10
N ALA A 82 -7.25 -13.55 -0.24
CA ALA A 82 -8.54 -13.20 0.35
C ALA A 82 -8.55 -13.45 1.87
N THR A 83 -7.99 -14.57 2.31
CA THR A 83 -7.87 -14.88 3.74
C THR A 83 -6.97 -13.87 4.46
N LEU A 84 -5.82 -13.53 3.89
CA LEU A 84 -4.92 -12.52 4.47
C LEU A 84 -5.53 -11.12 4.46
N TRP A 85 -6.32 -10.81 3.43
CA TRP A 85 -7.04 -9.53 3.33
C TRP A 85 -8.00 -9.36 4.50
N ASP A 86 -8.86 -10.35 4.76
CA ASP A 86 -9.81 -10.33 5.87
C ASP A 86 -9.12 -10.26 7.23
N GLU A 87 -7.92 -10.83 7.36
CA GLU A 87 -7.13 -10.78 8.60
C GLU A 87 -6.45 -9.41 8.82
N MET A 88 -6.00 -8.76 7.74
CA MET A 88 -5.12 -7.59 7.81
C MET A 88 -5.84 -6.26 7.58
N ILE A 89 -7.02 -6.26 6.97
CA ILE A 89 -7.70 -5.05 6.49
C ILE A 89 -9.08 -4.91 7.13
N ASP A 90 -9.29 -3.85 7.90
CA ASP A 90 -10.63 -3.43 8.32
C ASP A 90 -11.38 -2.79 7.13
N ALA A 91 -12.27 -3.57 6.51
CA ALA A 91 -13.03 -3.15 5.32
C ALA A 91 -13.94 -1.93 5.59
N ASN A 92 -14.47 -1.78 6.81
CA ASN A 92 -15.32 -0.64 7.14
C ASN A 92 -14.49 0.64 7.25
N ALA A 93 -13.35 0.56 7.93
CA ALA A 93 -12.42 1.67 8.03
C ALA A 93 -11.85 2.08 6.65
N LEU A 94 -11.63 1.10 5.76
CA LEU A 94 -11.21 1.36 4.38
C LEU A 94 -12.28 2.11 3.58
N ALA A 95 -13.56 1.78 3.74
CA ALA A 95 -14.66 2.37 2.98
C ALA A 95 -15.06 3.79 3.44
N LEU A 96 -14.89 4.09 4.73
CA LEU A 96 -15.39 5.33 5.34
C LEU A 96 -14.41 6.52 5.23
N ASN A 97 -13.13 6.28 4.96
CA ASN A 97 -12.13 7.34 4.86
C ASN A 97 -12.05 7.89 3.43
N ARG A 98 -12.73 9.02 3.20
CA ARG A 98 -12.52 9.87 2.02
C ARG A 98 -11.51 10.96 2.34
#